data_AF-A0A847J288-F1
#
_entry.id   AF-A0A847J288-F1
#
_cell.length_a   1.000
_cell.length_b   1.000
_cell.length_c   1.000
_cell.angle_alpha   90.00
_cell.angle_beta   90.00
_cell.angle_gamma   90.00
#
_symmetry.space_group_name_H-M   'P 1'
#
loop_
_entity.id
_entity.type
_entity.pdbx_description
1 polymer ?
#
loop_
_entity_poly.entity_id
_entity_poly.type
_entity_poly.pdbx_seq_one_letter_code
_entity_poly.pdbx_strand_id
1 'polypeptide(L)'
;MRDEIKAAYGKKSMKIVEINWQDIDATFDALTQVQVPAEWATLDLPEEKCETSDKPSYITNILEPINRQEGNDLSVGDLIDNGMLGGFMPMGTAAYEKRGVALEVPEWSVDKCTMCNECAFICPHAAIRPFLADEAELKGAPEGFITREMRGADGLQYRIQVSLEDCTGCGLCVEVCPAKEKALALQPYDTQKEQAINWAFAMTLSHKVNPVKKFSVKGSQFEKPLLEFSGACSGCGETPYVKLLTQLYGDRMMIANTTGCSSI
;
A
#
# COMPACT_ATOMS: atom_id res chain seq x y z
N MET A 1 -32.09 16.99 -13.33
CA MET A 1 -31.59 16.22 -12.17
C MET A 1 -32.49 15.07 -11.73
N ARG A 2 -33.69 15.29 -11.15
CA ARG A 2 -34.52 14.17 -10.66
C ARG A 2 -34.95 13.18 -11.75
N ASP A 3 -35.37 13.69 -12.91
CA ASP A 3 -35.75 12.85 -14.05
C ASP A 3 -34.56 12.08 -14.66
N GLU A 4 -33.36 12.68 -14.64
CA GLU A 4 -32.12 12.03 -15.10
C GLU A 4 -31.72 10.88 -14.17
N ILE A 5 -31.85 11.06 -12.84
CA ILE A 5 -31.63 9.99 -11.84
C ILE A 5 -32.61 8.84 -12.06
N LYS A 6 -33.88 9.14 -12.32
CA LYS A 6 -34.88 8.13 -12.63
C LYS A 6 -34.57 7.41 -13.95
N ALA A 7 -34.10 8.13 -14.96
CA ALA A 7 -33.69 7.51 -16.23
C ALA A 7 -32.47 6.59 -16.06
N ALA A 8 -31.50 6.99 -15.23
CA ALA A 8 -30.27 6.23 -14.96
C ALA A 8 -30.52 5.00 -14.07
N TYR A 9 -31.21 5.16 -12.94
CA TYR A 9 -31.32 4.12 -11.91
C TYR A 9 -32.70 3.47 -11.81
N GLY A 10 -33.73 4.05 -12.42
CA GLY A 10 -35.12 3.58 -12.30
C GLY A 10 -35.34 2.16 -12.83
N LYS A 11 -34.55 1.73 -13.82
CA LYS A 11 -34.57 0.33 -14.31
C LYS A 11 -34.00 -0.67 -13.28
N LYS A 12 -33.09 -0.24 -12.42
CA LYS A 12 -32.43 -1.11 -11.41
C LYS A 12 -33.22 -1.14 -10.11
N SER A 13 -33.63 0.01 -9.59
CA SER A 13 -34.39 0.11 -8.35
C SER A 13 -34.96 1.51 -8.12
N MET A 14 -36.27 1.60 -7.92
CA MET A 14 -36.90 2.85 -7.48
C MET A 14 -36.47 3.28 -6.07
N LYS A 15 -36.11 2.33 -5.20
CA LYS A 15 -35.57 2.65 -3.87
C LYS A 15 -34.26 3.46 -3.96
N ILE A 16 -33.39 3.15 -4.92
CA ILE A 16 -32.15 3.91 -5.16
C ILE A 16 -32.49 5.33 -5.64
N VAL A 17 -33.46 5.44 -6.57
CA VAL A 17 -33.93 6.74 -7.09
C VAL A 17 -34.47 7.61 -5.96
N GLU A 18 -35.29 7.04 -5.08
CA GLU A 18 -35.88 7.76 -3.93
C GLU A 18 -34.81 8.24 -2.94
N ILE A 19 -33.81 7.42 -2.62
CA ILE A 19 -32.68 7.83 -1.77
C ILE A 19 -31.95 9.02 -2.39
N ASN A 20 -31.63 8.95 -3.68
CA ASN A 20 -30.95 10.06 -4.37
C ASN A 20 -31.80 11.34 -4.39
N TRP A 21 -33.13 11.23 -4.52
CA TRP A 21 -34.02 12.39 -4.43
C TRP A 21 -34.06 12.98 -3.02
N GLN A 22 -34.04 12.14 -1.99
CA GLN A 22 -33.93 12.58 -0.59
C GLN A 22 -32.60 13.30 -0.33
N ASP A 23 -31.50 12.79 -0.87
CA ASP A 23 -30.18 13.42 -0.74
C ASP A 23 -30.13 14.80 -1.42
N ILE A 24 -30.79 14.96 -2.57
CA ILE A 24 -30.94 16.28 -3.23
C ILE A 24 -31.64 17.27 -2.31
N ASP A 25 -32.75 16.86 -1.71
CA ASP A 25 -33.55 17.74 -0.85
C ASP A 25 -32.74 18.13 0.38
N ALA A 26 -32.08 17.15 1.02
CA ALA A 26 -31.20 17.39 2.17
C ALA A 26 -29.99 18.28 1.83
N THR A 27 -29.51 18.26 0.58
CA THR A 27 -28.35 19.07 0.15
C THR A 27 -28.62 20.57 0.28
N PHE A 28 -29.83 21.03 -0.06
CA PHE A 28 -30.17 22.45 0.04
C PHE A 28 -30.23 22.93 1.49
N ASP A 29 -30.72 22.08 2.40
CA ASP A 29 -30.77 22.39 3.84
C ASP A 29 -29.38 22.34 4.49
N ALA A 30 -28.48 21.50 3.97
CA ALA A 30 -27.11 21.37 4.47
C ALA A 30 -26.12 22.40 3.88
N LEU A 31 -26.51 23.13 2.83
CA LEU A 31 -25.63 24.08 2.15
C LEU A 31 -25.35 25.29 3.07
N THR A 32 -24.12 25.36 3.59
CA THR A 32 -23.70 26.45 4.47
C THR A 32 -22.65 27.30 3.77
N GLN A 33 -22.91 28.61 3.66
CA GLN A 33 -21.88 29.55 3.20
C GLN A 33 -20.82 29.71 4.28
N VAL A 34 -19.59 29.29 3.99
CA VAL A 34 -18.43 29.56 4.83
C VAL A 34 -18.01 31.02 4.63
N GLN A 35 -18.11 31.83 5.68
CA GLN A 35 -17.57 33.20 5.67
C GLN A 35 -16.05 33.14 5.83
N VAL A 36 -15.33 33.46 4.76
CA VAL A 36 -13.85 33.44 4.77
C VAL A 36 -13.35 34.71 5.47
N PRO A 37 -12.59 34.59 6.58
CA PRO A 37 -12.07 35.75 7.28
C PRO A 37 -11.03 36.52 6.44
N ALA A 38 -11.04 37.85 6.50
CA ALA A 38 -10.17 38.69 5.68
C ALA A 38 -8.68 38.51 6.04
N GLU A 39 -8.39 38.20 7.31
CA GLU A 39 -7.06 37.94 7.83
C GLU A 39 -6.37 36.73 7.18
N TRP A 40 -7.12 35.80 6.57
CA TRP A 40 -6.56 34.68 5.81
C TRP A 40 -5.70 35.14 4.64
N ALA A 41 -5.97 36.32 4.07
CA ALA A 41 -5.17 36.89 2.99
C ALA A 41 -3.74 37.27 3.41
N THR A 42 -3.47 37.36 4.71
CA THR A 42 -2.19 37.80 5.28
C THR A 42 -1.59 36.80 6.25
N LEU A 43 -2.12 35.58 6.31
CA LEU A 43 -1.56 34.54 7.18
C LEU A 43 -0.16 34.18 6.71
N ASP A 44 0.79 34.23 7.64
CA ASP A 44 2.12 33.68 7.44
C ASP A 44 2.00 32.16 7.59
N LEU A 45 2.10 31.45 6.47
CA LEU A 45 2.07 29.99 6.47
C LEU A 45 3.50 29.51 6.78
N PRO A 46 3.67 28.57 7.72
CA PRO A 46 4.97 27.95 7.90
C PRO A 46 5.41 27.35 6.57
N GLU A 47 6.67 27.58 6.17
CA GLU A 47 7.24 26.84 5.06
C GLU A 47 7.03 25.35 5.34
N GLU A 48 6.35 24.67 4.43
CA GLU A 48 6.32 23.22 4.46
C GLU A 48 7.77 22.75 4.39
N LYS A 49 8.24 22.17 5.49
CA LYS A 49 9.49 21.44 5.47
C LYS A 49 9.27 20.24 4.57
N CYS A 50 9.63 20.37 3.30
CA CYS A 50 9.97 19.21 2.51
C CYS A 50 11.08 18.50 3.28
N GLU A 51 10.77 17.36 3.89
CA GLU A 51 11.81 16.44 4.30
C GLU A 51 12.52 15.99 3.02
N THR A 52 13.55 16.73 2.63
CA THR A 52 14.58 16.28 1.70
C THR A 52 15.42 15.26 2.45
N SER A 53 14.79 14.14 2.80
CA SER A 53 15.50 12.91 3.17
C SER A 53 16.29 12.41 1.95
N ASP A 54 17.11 11.38 2.14
CA ASP A 54 17.98 10.73 1.15
C ASP A 54 17.25 10.12 -0.08
N LYS A 55 16.16 10.74 -0.56
CA LYS A 55 15.38 10.32 -1.72
C LYS A 55 16.23 10.47 -2.99
N PRO A 56 16.16 9.51 -3.93
CA PRO A 56 16.78 9.65 -5.24
C PRO A 56 16.27 10.86 -6.00
N SER A 57 17.11 11.48 -6.83
CA SER A 57 16.77 12.68 -7.61
C SER A 57 15.53 12.49 -8.49
N TYR A 58 15.35 11.29 -9.06
CA TYR A 58 14.15 10.98 -9.85
C TYR A 58 12.85 11.13 -9.04
N ILE A 59 12.89 10.79 -7.74
CA ILE A 59 11.71 10.91 -6.88
C ILE A 59 11.35 12.38 -6.68
N THR A 60 12.33 13.20 -6.27
CA THR A 60 12.10 14.62 -5.94
C THR A 60 11.85 15.47 -7.17
N ASN A 61 12.51 15.17 -8.29
CA ASN A 61 12.53 16.04 -9.46
C ASN A 61 11.51 15.62 -10.53
N ILE A 62 11.08 14.35 -10.57
CA ILE A 62 10.16 13.83 -11.59
C ILE A 62 8.87 13.32 -10.96
N LEU A 63 8.96 12.33 -10.07
CA LEU A 63 7.77 11.64 -9.54
C LEU A 63 6.89 12.58 -8.69
N GLU A 64 7.48 13.30 -7.74
CA GLU A 64 6.74 14.18 -6.83
C GLU A 64 6.03 15.34 -7.57
N PRO A 65 6.69 16.08 -8.50
CA PRO A 65 6.00 17.09 -9.31
C PRO A 65 4.86 16.51 -10.16
N ILE A 66 5.06 15.35 -10.79
CA ILE A 66 3.99 14.69 -11.56
C ILE A 66 2.81 14.35 -10.66
N ASN A 67 3.05 13.83 -9.46
CA ASN A 67 2.01 13.50 -8.48
C ASN A 67 1.28 14.74 -7.94
N ARG A 68 1.96 15.89 -7.85
CA ARG A 68 1.36 17.20 -7.55
C ARG A 68 0.61 17.83 -8.73
N GLN A 69 0.54 17.14 -9.88
CA GLN A 69 -0.07 17.63 -11.13
C GLN A 69 0.70 18.79 -11.77
N GLU A 70 1.98 18.96 -11.43
CA GLU A 70 2.90 19.98 -11.96
C GLU A 70 3.80 19.42 -13.09
N GLY A 71 3.52 18.21 -13.57
CA GLY A 71 4.37 17.53 -14.55
C GLY A 71 4.53 18.27 -15.90
N ASN A 72 3.63 19.18 -16.24
CA ASN A 72 3.74 20.02 -17.44
C ASN A 72 4.81 21.12 -17.32
N ASP A 73 5.24 21.45 -16.11
CA ASP A 73 6.27 22.46 -15.85
C ASP A 73 7.69 21.88 -15.95
N LEU A 74 7.81 20.55 -16.04
CA LEU A 74 9.09 19.87 -16.22
C LEU A 74 9.67 20.17 -17.60
N SER A 75 10.91 20.65 -17.62
CA SER A 75 11.64 20.91 -18.85
C SER A 75 12.23 19.63 -19.44
N VAL A 76 12.60 19.69 -20.73
CA VAL A 76 13.39 18.62 -21.36
C VAL A 76 14.72 18.40 -20.64
N GLY A 77 15.29 19.46 -20.06
CA GLY A 77 16.51 19.38 -19.24
C GLY A 77 16.31 18.50 -18.01
N ASP A 78 15.20 18.67 -17.30
CA ASP A 78 14.88 17.89 -16.11
C ASP A 78 14.79 16.38 -16.43
N LEU A 79 14.21 16.02 -17.57
CA LEU A 79 14.14 14.63 -18.03
C LEU A 79 15.53 14.05 -18.35
N ILE A 80 16.39 14.85 -19.01
CA ILE A 80 17.76 14.43 -19.37
C ILE A 80 18.61 14.26 -18.10
N ASP A 81 18.56 15.23 -17.18
CA ASP A 81 19.33 15.23 -15.95
C ASP A 81 18.94 14.09 -15.00
N ASN A 82 17.70 13.58 -15.12
CA ASN A 82 17.22 12.41 -14.39
C ASN A 82 17.30 11.09 -15.19
N GLY A 83 18.12 11.04 -16.25
CA GLY A 83 18.48 9.80 -16.94
C GLY A 83 17.38 9.20 -17.82
N MET A 84 16.37 9.99 -18.21
CA MET A 84 15.25 9.53 -19.02
C MET A 84 15.52 9.63 -20.53
N LEU A 85 16.79 9.82 -20.93
CA LEU A 85 17.19 9.82 -22.34
C LEU A 85 16.89 8.45 -22.97
N GLY A 86 15.89 8.39 -23.85
CA GLY A 86 15.41 7.14 -24.45
C GLY A 86 14.22 6.49 -23.73
N GLY A 87 13.57 7.19 -22.78
CA GLY A 87 12.37 6.72 -22.10
C GLY A 87 12.62 5.73 -20.96
N PHE A 88 13.86 5.66 -20.46
CA PHE A 88 14.20 4.85 -19.29
C PHE A 88 13.55 5.44 -18.02
N MET A 89 13.03 4.56 -17.17
CA MET A 89 12.52 4.91 -15.85
C MET A 89 13.16 3.97 -14.82
N PRO A 90 13.63 4.48 -13.67
CA PRO A 90 14.21 3.64 -12.63
C PRO A 90 13.14 2.73 -12.00
N MET A 91 13.58 1.56 -11.54
CA MET A 91 12.72 0.60 -10.84
C MET A 91 12.51 0.99 -9.37
N GLY A 92 11.43 0.50 -8.75
CA GLY A 92 11.19 0.63 -7.31
C GLY A 92 10.71 2.01 -6.85
N THR A 93 10.26 2.86 -7.78
CA THR A 93 9.75 4.21 -7.48
C THR A 93 8.42 4.18 -6.72
N ALA A 94 7.59 3.16 -6.92
CA ALA A 94 6.31 2.99 -6.22
C ALA A 94 6.45 2.93 -4.68
N ALA A 95 7.60 2.53 -4.16
CA ALA A 95 7.87 2.52 -2.73
C ALA A 95 7.81 3.90 -2.06
N TYR A 96 7.91 4.98 -2.83
CA TYR A 96 7.89 6.37 -2.36
C TYR A 96 6.51 7.03 -2.45
N GLU A 97 5.50 6.39 -3.06
CA GLU A 97 4.19 7.02 -3.30
C GLU A 97 3.33 7.12 -2.04
N LYS A 98 3.30 6.07 -1.21
CA LYS A 98 2.64 6.04 0.11
C LYS A 98 1.22 6.66 0.09
N ARG A 99 0.38 6.15 -0.82
CA ARG A 99 -0.89 6.77 -1.24
C ARG A 99 -1.96 6.86 -0.14
N GLY A 100 -1.98 5.95 0.82
CA GLY A 100 -2.91 5.99 1.97
C GLY A 100 -4.40 5.93 1.60
N VAL A 101 -4.77 5.17 0.56
CA VAL A 101 -6.13 5.20 -0.01
C VAL A 101 -7.12 4.21 0.63
N ALA A 102 -6.67 3.30 1.49
CA ALA A 102 -7.54 2.32 2.13
C ALA A 102 -8.38 2.94 3.25
N LEU A 103 -9.68 2.62 3.28
CA LEU A 103 -10.55 2.96 4.41
C LEU A 103 -10.32 2.05 5.62
N GLU A 104 -10.05 0.78 5.34
CA GLU A 104 -9.75 -0.24 6.35
C GLU A 104 -8.51 -1.03 5.95
N VAL A 105 -7.74 -1.45 6.95
CA VAL A 105 -6.46 -2.15 6.79
C VAL A 105 -6.41 -3.36 7.74
N PRO A 106 -5.70 -4.44 7.36
CA PRO A 106 -5.65 -5.64 8.18
C PRO A 106 -4.80 -5.44 9.45
N GLU A 107 -5.39 -5.69 10.61
CA GLU A 107 -4.70 -5.76 11.91
C GLU A 107 -4.29 -7.21 12.20
N TRP A 108 -3.05 -7.42 12.63
CA TRP A 108 -2.51 -8.75 12.90
C TRP A 108 -2.64 -9.17 14.37
N SER A 109 -3.28 -10.31 14.60
CA SER A 109 -3.40 -10.98 15.90
C SER A 109 -2.35 -12.09 16.05
N VAL A 110 -1.33 -11.83 16.86
CA VAL A 110 -0.18 -12.73 17.06
C VAL A 110 -0.55 -14.12 17.58
N ASP A 111 -1.52 -14.21 18.51
CA ASP A 111 -1.87 -15.46 19.19
C ASP A 111 -2.57 -16.45 18.26
N LYS A 112 -3.38 -15.91 17.35
CA LYS A 112 -4.19 -16.66 16.37
C LYS A 112 -3.39 -17.08 15.14
N CYS A 113 -2.26 -16.42 14.88
CA CYS A 113 -1.48 -16.63 13.68
C CYS A 113 -0.81 -18.02 13.64
N THR A 114 -0.95 -18.71 12.51
CA THR A 114 -0.35 -20.02 12.25
C THR A 114 1.01 -19.95 11.54
N MET A 115 1.50 -18.74 11.23
CA MET A 115 2.76 -18.49 10.49
C MET A 115 2.82 -19.19 9.12
N CYS A 116 1.68 -19.23 8.39
CA CYS A 116 1.59 -19.88 7.09
C CYS A 116 2.04 -18.99 5.91
N ASN A 117 2.10 -17.67 6.11
CA ASN A 117 2.38 -16.63 5.11
C ASN A 117 1.37 -16.52 3.95
N GLU A 118 0.19 -17.17 4.02
CA GLU A 118 -0.82 -17.11 2.96
C GLU A 118 -1.34 -15.68 2.72
N CYS A 119 -1.42 -14.87 3.78
CA CYS A 119 -1.80 -13.47 3.70
C CYS A 119 -0.86 -12.62 2.82
N ALA A 120 0.45 -12.86 2.92
CA ALA A 120 1.47 -12.22 2.08
C ALA A 120 1.51 -12.81 0.67
N PHE A 121 1.25 -14.12 0.56
CA PHE A 121 1.19 -14.83 -0.72
C PHE A 121 0.10 -14.23 -1.62
N ILE A 122 -1.11 -14.03 -1.08
CA ILE A 122 -2.27 -13.56 -1.84
C ILE A 122 -2.29 -12.04 -2.04
N CYS A 123 -1.48 -11.27 -1.30
CA CYS A 123 -1.54 -9.82 -1.37
C CYS A 123 -1.18 -9.30 -2.77
N PRO A 124 -2.09 -8.59 -3.46
CA PRO A 124 -1.85 -8.11 -4.81
C PRO A 124 -0.87 -6.91 -4.87
N HIS A 125 -0.62 -6.23 -3.76
CA HIS A 125 0.23 -5.03 -3.73
C HIS A 125 1.52 -5.23 -2.92
N ALA A 126 1.79 -6.44 -2.43
CA ALA A 126 2.87 -6.72 -1.49
C ALA A 126 2.85 -5.83 -0.22
N ALA A 127 1.66 -5.35 0.17
CA ALA A 127 1.45 -4.46 1.32
C ALA A 127 1.39 -5.19 2.67
N ILE A 128 1.46 -6.52 2.69
CA ILE A 128 1.55 -7.33 3.92
C ILE A 128 2.63 -8.38 3.73
N ARG A 129 3.61 -8.43 4.64
CA ARG A 129 4.81 -9.27 4.52
C ARG A 129 5.16 -9.95 5.84
N PRO A 130 5.73 -11.16 5.79
CA PRO A 130 6.38 -11.75 6.96
C PRO A 130 7.79 -11.18 7.11
N PHE A 131 8.14 -10.85 8.34
CA PHE A 131 9.48 -10.43 8.73
C PHE A 131 10.04 -11.41 9.75
N LEU A 132 11.35 -11.63 9.64
CA LEU A 132 12.14 -12.37 10.61
C LEU A 132 13.15 -11.41 11.23
N ALA A 133 13.25 -11.41 12.55
CA ALA A 133 14.21 -10.59 13.29
C ALA A 133 14.94 -11.45 14.31
N ASP A 134 16.20 -11.12 14.58
CA ASP A 134 16.94 -11.71 15.70
C ASP A 134 16.83 -10.83 16.96
N GLU A 135 17.31 -11.36 18.10
CA GLU A 135 17.25 -10.66 19.38
C GLU A 135 18.03 -9.32 19.37
N ALA A 136 19.10 -9.21 18.58
CA ALA A 136 19.89 -7.99 18.53
C ALA A 136 19.13 -6.86 17.82
N GLU A 137 18.45 -7.15 16.71
CA GLU A 137 17.60 -6.20 15.99
C GLU A 137 16.41 -5.75 16.84
N LEU A 138 15.80 -6.67 17.59
CA LEU A 138 14.63 -6.36 18.40
C LEU A 138 14.89 -5.43 19.59
N LYS A 139 16.15 -5.24 19.99
CA LYS A 139 16.50 -4.23 21.01
C LYS A 139 16.20 -2.80 20.56
N GLY A 140 16.18 -2.56 19.25
CA GLY A 140 15.82 -1.27 18.65
C GLY A 140 14.35 -1.18 18.22
N ALA A 141 13.54 -2.19 18.52
CA ALA A 141 12.15 -2.23 18.06
C ALA A 141 11.30 -1.16 18.78
N PRO A 142 10.41 -0.47 18.05
CA PRO A 142 9.49 0.49 18.65
C PRO A 142 8.48 -0.20 19.58
N GLU A 143 7.86 0.59 20.45
CA GLU A 143 6.77 0.11 21.28
C GLU A 143 5.63 -0.43 20.40
N GLY A 144 5.08 -1.59 20.78
CA GLY A 144 4.03 -2.24 19.99
C GLY A 144 4.52 -3.12 18.83
N PHE A 145 5.83 -3.24 18.59
CA PHE A 145 6.39 -4.19 17.62
C PHE A 145 6.36 -5.64 18.15
N ILE A 146 5.15 -6.18 18.30
CA ILE A 146 4.91 -7.51 18.85
C ILE A 146 5.44 -8.57 17.88
N THR A 147 6.17 -9.56 18.38
CA THR A 147 6.67 -10.68 17.60
C THR A 147 6.35 -12.00 18.29
N ARG A 148 6.60 -13.12 17.60
CA ARG A 148 6.47 -14.47 18.15
C ARG A 148 7.57 -15.38 17.63
N GLU A 149 8.03 -16.30 18.45
CA GLU A 149 9.10 -17.23 18.08
C GLU A 149 8.79 -18.00 16.80
N MET A 150 9.74 -18.02 15.87
CA MET A 150 9.61 -18.69 14.58
C MET A 150 9.76 -20.21 14.74
N ARG A 151 8.69 -20.95 14.45
CA ARG A 151 8.72 -22.43 14.53
C ARG A 151 9.73 -23.03 13.55
N GLY A 152 10.68 -23.80 14.09
CA GLY A 152 11.68 -24.54 13.31
C GLY A 152 12.91 -23.72 12.92
N ALA A 153 13.09 -22.52 13.49
CA ALA A 153 14.28 -21.70 13.32
C ALA A 153 14.62 -20.99 14.63
N ASP A 154 15.43 -21.66 15.46
CA ASP A 154 15.80 -21.19 16.79
C ASP A 154 16.50 -19.82 16.73
N GLY A 155 16.12 -18.93 17.65
CA GLY A 155 16.69 -17.58 17.74
C GLY A 155 16.07 -16.54 16.79
N LEU A 156 15.11 -16.92 15.94
CA LEU A 156 14.37 -15.98 15.09
C LEU A 156 12.97 -15.70 15.63
N GLN A 157 12.59 -14.44 15.57
CA GLN A 157 11.24 -13.95 15.85
C GLN A 157 10.52 -13.64 14.54
N TYR A 158 9.23 -13.93 14.50
CA TYR A 158 8.36 -13.78 13.36
C TYR A 158 7.32 -12.70 13.60
N ARG A 159 7.07 -11.88 12.58
CA ARG A 159 5.98 -10.90 12.56
C ARG A 159 5.36 -10.80 11.18
N ILE A 160 4.03 -10.67 11.13
CA ILE A 160 3.36 -10.14 9.94
C ILE A 160 3.24 -8.63 10.12
N GLN A 161 3.72 -7.87 9.15
CA GLN A 161 3.65 -6.41 9.16
C GLN A 161 2.99 -5.91 7.88
N VAL A 162 2.17 -4.87 8.04
CA VAL A 162 1.36 -4.27 6.97
C VAL A 162 1.87 -2.86 6.71
N SER A 163 2.04 -2.52 5.44
CA SER A 163 2.25 -1.14 4.99
C SER A 163 0.88 -0.50 4.85
N LEU A 164 0.55 0.41 5.76
CA LEU A 164 -0.76 1.05 5.76
C LEU A 164 -0.96 1.87 4.48
N GLU A 165 0.05 2.67 4.15
CA GLU A 165 0.00 3.64 3.07
C GLU A 165 0.03 3.00 1.67
N ASP A 166 0.44 1.74 1.58
CA ASP A 166 0.40 0.98 0.32
C ASP A 166 -0.72 -0.08 0.30
N CYS A 167 -1.47 -0.24 1.39
CA CYS A 167 -2.62 -1.14 1.43
C CYS A 167 -3.78 -0.52 0.64
N THR A 168 -4.53 -1.38 -0.06
CA THR A 168 -5.75 -1.00 -0.81
C THR A 168 -7.04 -1.45 -0.15
N GLY A 169 -6.96 -2.05 1.05
CA GLY A 169 -8.13 -2.48 1.82
C GLY A 169 -8.93 -3.64 1.22
N CYS A 170 -8.36 -4.40 0.28
CA CYS A 170 -9.11 -5.44 -0.46
C CYS A 170 -9.59 -6.65 0.36
N GLY A 171 -9.13 -6.84 1.60
CA GLY A 171 -9.58 -7.93 2.48
C GLY A 171 -9.09 -9.35 2.14
N LEU A 172 -8.47 -9.60 0.98
CA LEU A 172 -8.05 -10.95 0.55
C LEU A 172 -7.14 -11.68 1.56
N CYS A 173 -6.27 -10.94 2.26
CA CYS A 173 -5.41 -11.49 3.30
C CYS A 173 -6.19 -12.02 4.53
N VAL A 174 -7.32 -11.40 4.86
CA VAL A 174 -8.25 -11.84 5.92
C VAL A 174 -9.02 -13.06 5.44
N GLU A 175 -9.53 -13.04 4.22
CA GLU A 175 -10.31 -14.13 3.63
C GLU A 175 -9.49 -15.43 3.57
N VAL A 176 -8.26 -15.37 3.05
CA VAL A 176 -7.39 -16.54 2.90
C VAL A 176 -6.88 -17.08 4.23
N CYS A 177 -6.89 -16.28 5.31
CA CYS A 177 -6.30 -16.68 6.59
C CYS A 177 -6.89 -18.02 7.08
N PRO A 178 -6.07 -19.10 7.20
CA PRO A 178 -6.57 -20.44 7.50
C PRO A 178 -6.79 -20.67 9.00
N ALA A 179 -6.47 -19.69 9.85
CA ALA A 179 -6.70 -19.78 11.29
C ALA A 179 -8.20 -19.87 11.57
N LYS A 180 -8.60 -20.81 12.45
CA LYS A 180 -10.01 -21.02 12.83
C LYS A 180 -10.64 -19.73 13.36
N GLU A 181 -9.92 -19.07 14.26
CA GLU A 181 -10.15 -17.68 14.61
C GLU A 181 -9.24 -16.84 13.74
N LYS A 182 -9.82 -15.93 12.95
CA LYS A 182 -9.05 -15.13 11.99
C LYS A 182 -7.93 -14.37 12.71
N ALA A 183 -6.70 -14.57 12.21
CA ALA A 183 -5.51 -13.89 12.72
C ALA A 183 -5.32 -12.49 12.11
N LEU A 184 -6.18 -12.11 11.17
CA LEU A 184 -6.25 -10.81 10.57
C LEU A 184 -7.71 -10.35 10.60
N ALA A 185 -7.94 -9.07 10.91
CA ALA A 185 -9.25 -8.43 10.82
C ALA A 185 -9.09 -7.06 10.19
N LEU A 186 -10.05 -6.62 9.37
CA LEU A 186 -10.05 -5.25 8.86
C LEU A 186 -10.43 -4.29 9.98
N GLN A 187 -9.63 -3.24 10.14
CA GLN A 187 -9.86 -2.15 11.08
C GLN A 187 -9.80 -0.81 10.34
N PRO A 188 -10.54 0.22 10.80
CA PRO A 188 -10.47 1.54 10.20
C PRO A 188 -9.03 2.08 10.16
N TYR A 189 -8.61 2.63 9.02
CA TYR A 189 -7.25 3.10 8.77
C TYR A 189 -6.73 4.01 9.91
N ASP A 190 -7.56 4.95 10.35
CA ASP A 190 -7.19 5.94 11.38
C ASP A 190 -6.82 5.30 12.72
N THR A 191 -7.36 4.13 13.04
CA THR A 191 -7.05 3.41 14.29
C THR A 191 -5.70 2.69 14.24
N GLN A 192 -5.12 2.55 13.05
CA GLN A 192 -3.94 1.72 12.82
C GLN A 192 -2.68 2.54 12.53
N LYS A 193 -2.75 3.89 12.53
CA LYS A 193 -1.65 4.79 12.12
C LYS A 193 -0.30 4.51 12.79
N GLU A 194 -0.30 4.06 14.05
CA GLU A 194 0.93 3.68 14.77
C GLU A 194 1.70 2.53 14.08
N GLN A 195 1.02 1.69 13.29
CA GLN A 195 1.65 0.62 12.52
C GLN A 195 2.56 1.13 11.39
N ALA A 196 2.48 2.41 11.00
CA ALA A 196 3.42 3.00 10.05
C ALA A 196 4.86 2.99 10.58
N ILE A 197 5.04 3.28 11.88
CA ILE A 197 6.36 3.21 12.55
C ILE A 197 6.86 1.76 12.57
N ASN A 198 5.97 0.80 12.85
CA ASN A 198 6.31 -0.62 12.83
C ASN A 198 6.70 -1.10 11.42
N TRP A 199 6.03 -0.62 10.37
CA TRP A 199 6.42 -0.90 8.99
C TRP A 199 7.79 -0.32 8.66
N ALA A 200 8.04 0.94 9.01
CA ALA A 200 9.33 1.58 8.81
C ALA A 200 10.47 0.80 9.51
N PHE A 201 10.27 0.41 10.77
CA PHE A 201 11.22 -0.43 11.50
C PHE A 201 11.42 -1.81 10.84
N ALA A 202 10.34 -2.49 10.44
CA ALA A 202 10.43 -3.79 9.78
C ALA A 202 11.26 -3.73 8.48
N MET A 203 11.18 -2.61 7.75
CA MET A 203 11.96 -2.39 6.54
C MET A 203 13.46 -2.15 6.80
N THR A 204 13.88 -1.88 8.04
CA THR A 204 15.30 -1.78 8.43
C THR A 204 15.93 -3.13 8.78
N LEU A 205 15.12 -4.17 8.98
CA LEU A 205 15.60 -5.50 9.36
C LEU A 205 16.50 -6.09 8.28
N SER A 206 17.59 -6.74 8.70
CA SER A 206 18.51 -7.39 7.77
C SER A 206 17.89 -8.66 7.18
N HIS A 207 18.26 -8.98 5.94
CA HIS A 207 17.80 -10.18 5.28
C HIS A 207 18.28 -11.44 6.02
N LYS A 208 17.34 -12.28 6.46
CA LYS A 208 17.63 -13.58 7.06
C LYS A 208 17.62 -14.68 6.02
N VAL A 209 18.50 -15.67 6.19
CA VAL A 209 18.45 -16.89 5.37
C VAL A 209 17.09 -17.54 5.55
N ASN A 210 16.43 -17.86 4.43
CA ASN A 210 15.09 -18.44 4.45
C ASN A 210 15.09 -19.77 5.24
N PRO A 211 14.39 -19.84 6.40
CA PRO A 211 14.38 -21.05 7.21
C PRO A 211 13.47 -22.15 6.64
N VAL A 212 12.76 -21.87 5.54
CA VAL A 212 11.80 -22.77 4.90
C VAL A 212 12.20 -22.98 3.45
N LYS A 213 11.77 -24.10 2.85
CA LYS A 213 12.00 -24.36 1.42
C LYS A 213 11.37 -23.25 0.56
N LYS A 214 12.20 -22.53 -0.20
CA LYS A 214 11.81 -21.43 -1.10
C LYS A 214 10.60 -21.75 -2.00
N PHE A 215 10.53 -22.95 -2.57
CA PHE A 215 9.46 -23.37 -3.48
C PHE A 215 8.17 -23.85 -2.78
N SER A 216 7.97 -23.50 -1.50
CA SER A 216 6.70 -23.71 -0.79
C SER A 216 5.94 -22.39 -0.65
N VAL A 217 4.62 -22.44 -0.42
CA VAL A 217 3.82 -21.23 -0.14
C VAL A 217 4.44 -20.43 1.00
N LYS A 218 4.71 -21.06 2.15
CA LYS A 218 5.33 -20.40 3.30
C LYS A 218 6.72 -19.83 2.97
N GLY A 219 7.60 -20.64 2.38
CA GLY A 219 8.99 -20.26 2.12
C GLY A 219 9.13 -19.15 1.07
N SER A 220 8.33 -19.19 0.00
CA SER A 220 8.38 -18.18 -1.06
C SER A 220 8.15 -16.76 -0.54
N GLN A 221 7.40 -16.62 0.57
CA GLN A 221 7.05 -15.31 1.13
C GLN A 221 8.10 -14.72 2.06
N PHE A 222 9.14 -15.47 2.42
CA PHE A 222 10.33 -14.89 3.07
C PHE A 222 11.31 -14.29 2.06
N GLU A 223 11.13 -14.55 0.76
CA GLU A 223 11.90 -13.89 -0.30
C GLU A 223 11.32 -12.50 -0.57
N LYS A 224 12.22 -11.53 -0.82
CA LYS A 224 11.83 -10.14 -1.11
C LYS A 224 10.95 -10.10 -2.38
N PRO A 225 9.72 -9.54 -2.33
CA PRO A 225 8.97 -9.25 -3.54
C PRO A 225 9.65 -8.12 -4.31
N LEU A 226 9.86 -8.29 -5.63
CA LEU A 226 10.41 -7.25 -6.52
C LEU A 226 9.33 -6.59 -7.39
N LEU A 227 8.07 -6.96 -7.18
CA LEU A 227 6.90 -6.23 -7.64
C LEU A 227 6.07 -5.85 -6.40
N GLU A 228 5.99 -4.56 -6.12
CA GLU A 228 5.30 -4.00 -4.97
C GLU A 228 4.55 -2.73 -5.35
N PHE A 229 3.41 -2.48 -4.69
CA PHE A 229 2.68 -1.22 -4.71
C PHE A 229 2.25 -0.70 -6.09
N SER A 230 1.90 -1.61 -7.02
CA SER A 230 1.46 -1.22 -8.36
C SER A 230 0.13 -0.45 -8.36
N GLY A 231 -0.16 0.26 -9.46
CA GLY A 231 -1.43 0.95 -9.70
C GLY A 231 -2.63 0.03 -9.95
N ALA A 232 -2.47 -1.29 -9.82
CA ALA A 232 -3.55 -2.25 -10.06
C ALA A 232 -4.72 -2.08 -9.07
N CYS A 233 -5.91 -2.49 -9.50
CA CYS A 233 -7.14 -2.41 -8.71
C CYS A 233 -7.01 -3.09 -7.33
N SER A 234 -7.81 -2.63 -6.36
CA SER A 234 -8.00 -3.31 -5.08
C SER A 234 -8.49 -4.74 -5.32
N GLY A 235 -7.73 -5.74 -4.87
CA GLY A 235 -8.05 -7.16 -5.10
C GLY A 235 -7.73 -7.68 -6.50
N CYS A 236 -6.81 -7.05 -7.24
CA CYS A 236 -6.39 -7.52 -8.56
C CYS A 236 -5.96 -9.00 -8.56
N GLY A 237 -6.47 -9.77 -9.52
CA GLY A 237 -6.15 -11.19 -9.66
C GLY A 237 -4.83 -11.49 -10.35
N GLU A 238 -4.17 -10.52 -10.99
CA GLU A 238 -2.95 -10.75 -11.78
C GLU A 238 -1.67 -10.63 -10.95
N THR A 239 -1.57 -9.57 -10.14
CA THR A 239 -0.32 -9.19 -9.46
C THR A 239 0.18 -10.18 -8.40
N PRO A 240 -0.65 -10.97 -7.67
CA PRO A 240 -0.12 -12.01 -6.79
C PRO A 240 0.75 -13.04 -7.52
N TYR A 241 0.40 -13.37 -8.77
CA TYR A 241 1.18 -14.31 -9.59
C TYR A 241 2.53 -13.71 -9.99
N VAL A 242 2.54 -12.47 -10.49
CA VAL A 242 3.79 -11.82 -10.91
C VAL A 242 4.70 -11.54 -9.72
N LYS A 243 4.14 -11.09 -8.58
CA LYS A 243 4.87 -10.96 -7.31
C LYS A 243 5.55 -12.28 -6.94
N LEU A 244 4.83 -13.40 -6.98
CA LEU A 244 5.42 -14.71 -6.70
C LEU A 244 6.54 -15.08 -7.67
N LEU A 245 6.37 -14.81 -8.98
CA LEU A 245 7.44 -15.03 -9.96
C LEU A 245 8.71 -14.24 -9.60
N THR A 246 8.57 -12.98 -9.17
CA THR A 246 9.73 -12.18 -8.73
C THR A 246 10.38 -12.74 -7.47
N GLN A 247 9.61 -13.30 -6.53
CA GLN A 247 10.16 -13.92 -5.32
C GLN A 247 10.96 -15.19 -5.63
N LEU A 248 10.57 -15.93 -6.68
CA LEU A 248 11.23 -17.17 -7.07
C LEU A 248 12.44 -16.94 -8.00
N TYR A 249 12.35 -15.99 -8.93
CA TYR A 249 13.29 -15.84 -10.05
C TYR A 249 13.69 -14.38 -10.37
N GLY A 250 13.26 -13.42 -9.54
CA GLY A 250 13.42 -11.98 -9.78
C GLY A 250 14.86 -11.49 -9.91
N ASP A 251 15.82 -12.20 -9.33
CA ASP A 251 17.25 -11.90 -9.35
C ASP A 251 17.90 -12.04 -10.73
N ARG A 252 17.25 -12.77 -11.64
CA ARG A 252 17.82 -13.16 -12.95
C ARG A 252 16.80 -13.26 -14.08
N MET A 253 15.58 -12.76 -13.86
CA MET A 253 14.52 -12.78 -14.88
C MET A 253 14.55 -11.52 -15.74
N MET A 254 14.13 -11.68 -16.99
CA MET A 254 13.82 -10.57 -17.89
C MET A 254 12.35 -10.67 -18.28
N ILE A 255 11.62 -9.55 -18.23
CA ILE A 255 10.18 -9.50 -18.54
C ILE A 255 9.99 -8.77 -19.87
N ALA A 256 9.43 -9.47 -20.85
CA ALA A 256 8.84 -8.86 -22.04
C ALA A 256 7.32 -8.86 -21.85
N ASN A 257 6.73 -7.69 -21.65
CA ASN A 257 5.33 -7.55 -21.26
C ASN A 257 4.50 -7.00 -22.42
N THR A 258 3.41 -7.68 -22.77
CA THR A 258 2.48 -7.21 -23.78
C THR A 258 1.64 -6.06 -23.24
N THR A 259 1.19 -5.16 -24.12
CA THR A 259 0.28 -4.09 -23.72
C THR A 259 -1.05 -4.64 -23.19
N GLY A 260 -1.45 -4.19 -22.00
CA GLY A 260 -2.65 -4.62 -21.29
C GLY A 260 -2.62 -4.18 -19.83
N CYS A 261 -3.49 -4.72 -18.97
CA CYS A 261 -3.48 -4.39 -17.54
C CYS A 261 -2.11 -4.63 -16.89
N SER A 262 -1.36 -5.65 -17.34
CA SER A 262 -0.04 -5.94 -16.82
C SER A 262 1.02 -4.88 -17.15
N SER A 263 0.82 -4.06 -18.18
CA SER A 263 1.77 -3.00 -18.61
C SER A 263 1.39 -1.60 -18.14
N ILE A 264 0.23 -1.46 -17.50
CA ILE A 264 -0.31 -0.21 -16.94
C ILE A 264 -0.10 -0.24 -15.43
#